data_AF-A0A1E8GKE3-F1
#
_entry.id   AF-A0A1E8GKE3-F1
#
_cell.length_a   1.000
_cell.length_b   1.000
_cell.length_c   1.000
_cell.angle_alpha   90.00
_cell.angle_beta   90.00
_cell.angle_gamma   90.00
#
_symmetry.space_group_name_H-M   'P 1'
#
loop_
_entity.id
_entity.type
_entity.pdbx_description
1 polymer ?
#
loop_
_entity_poly.entity_id
_entity_poly.type
_entity_poly.pdbx_seq_one_letter_code
_entity_poly.pdbx_strand_id
1 'polypeptide(L)'
;MINHLAVGVRNHQTSQKFYEETLRSLDYVIHRFGDDYTNFSDGISADPFGDFAIYQGEVYPMHIAFEAKNNKQVDEFYESALNNGGFDNGAPGYRSNYHENYYDCFIIDPDGYRIEAVCHNGQAH
;
A
#
# COMPACT_ATOMS: atom_id res chain seq x y z
N MET A 1 4.75 -7.50 13.73
CA MET A 1 3.28 -7.33 13.76
C MET A 1 3.00 -5.87 14.05
N ILE A 2 2.45 -5.15 13.08
CA ILE A 2 1.92 -3.80 13.25
C ILE A 2 0.40 -3.96 13.35
N ASN A 3 -0.27 -3.29 14.29
CA ASN A 3 -1.71 -3.43 14.47
C ASN A 3 -2.51 -2.54 13.50
N HIS A 4 -2.12 -1.27 13.40
CA HIS A 4 -2.61 -0.32 12.41
C HIS A 4 -1.58 0.80 12.17
N LEU A 5 -1.71 1.50 11.04
CA LEU A 5 -0.94 2.69 10.70
C LEU A 5 -1.87 3.75 10.10
N ALA A 6 -1.71 5.01 10.51
CA ALA A 6 -2.44 6.13 9.93
C ALA A 6 -1.46 7.19 9.39
N VAL A 7 -1.69 7.68 8.17
CA VAL A 7 -0.85 8.69 7.52
C VAL A 7 -1.66 9.89 7.04
N GLY A 8 -1.04 11.08 7.11
CA GLY A 8 -1.65 12.31 6.63
C GLY A 8 -1.49 12.46 5.12
N VAL A 9 -2.53 12.92 4.43
CA VAL A 9 -2.56 13.17 2.97
C VAL A 9 -3.04 14.61 2.70
N ARG A 10 -2.56 15.26 1.64
CA ARG A 10 -2.93 16.67 1.36
C ARG A 10 -4.37 16.80 0.88
N ASN A 11 -4.84 15.86 0.07
CA ASN A 11 -6.20 15.83 -0.45
C ASN A 11 -6.79 14.43 -0.25
N HIS A 12 -7.71 14.30 0.71
CA HIS A 12 -8.28 13.01 1.07
C HIS A 12 -9.01 12.33 -0.09
N GLN A 13 -9.77 13.07 -0.91
CA GLN A 13 -10.52 12.47 -2.02
C GLN A 13 -9.60 11.91 -3.11
N THR A 14 -8.51 12.61 -3.43
CA THR A 14 -7.51 12.13 -4.39
C THR A 14 -6.83 10.88 -3.86
N SER A 15 -6.33 10.92 -2.62
CA SER A 15 -5.58 9.82 -2.04
C SER A 15 -6.50 8.62 -1.73
N GLN A 16 -7.77 8.83 -1.37
CA GLN A 16 -8.75 7.74 -1.23
C GLN A 16 -8.90 6.96 -2.52
N LYS A 17 -9.13 7.64 -3.67
CA LYS A 17 -9.28 6.95 -4.96
C LYS A 17 -8.01 6.18 -5.33
N PHE A 18 -6.86 6.80 -5.13
CA PHE A 18 -5.57 6.16 -5.37
C PHE A 18 -5.40 4.88 -4.53
N TYR A 19 -5.58 4.96 -3.21
CA TYR A 19 -5.39 3.83 -2.32
C TYR A 19 -6.49 2.76 -2.46
N GLU A 20 -7.73 3.16 -2.74
CA GLU A 20 -8.82 2.20 -3.01
C GLU A 20 -8.52 1.33 -4.23
N GLU A 21 -8.11 1.93 -5.35
CA GLU A 21 -7.81 1.16 -6.55
C GLU A 21 -6.49 0.39 -6.44
N THR A 22 -5.49 0.97 -5.79
CA THR A 22 -4.16 0.35 -5.64
C THR A 22 -4.18 -0.82 -4.66
N LEU A 23 -4.76 -0.65 -3.47
CA LEU A 23 -4.75 -1.67 -2.42
C LEU A 23 -5.77 -2.80 -2.68
N ARG A 24 -6.74 -2.60 -3.57
CA ARG A 24 -7.65 -3.67 -4.02
C ARG A 24 -6.89 -4.88 -4.59
N SER A 25 -5.75 -4.65 -5.25
CA SER A 25 -4.86 -5.70 -5.75
C SER A 25 -4.24 -6.56 -4.65
N LEU A 26 -4.19 -6.05 -3.42
CA LEU A 26 -3.69 -6.73 -2.22
C LEU A 26 -4.84 -7.23 -1.32
N ASP A 27 -6.05 -7.31 -1.85
CA ASP A 27 -7.29 -7.72 -1.15
C ASP A 27 -7.78 -6.75 -0.07
N TYR A 28 -7.23 -5.53 0.01
CA TYR A 28 -7.76 -4.51 0.91
C TYR A 28 -9.10 -3.99 0.39
N VAL A 29 -9.99 -3.66 1.33
CA VAL A 29 -11.26 -2.98 1.07
C VAL A 29 -11.39 -1.75 1.96
N ILE A 30 -12.19 -0.77 1.54
CA ILE A 30 -12.58 0.32 2.44
C ILE A 30 -13.43 -0.27 3.57
N HIS A 31 -12.92 -0.17 4.79
CA HIS A 31 -13.60 -0.62 6.00
C HIS A 31 -14.48 0.48 6.60
N ARG A 32 -13.96 1.72 6.63
CA ARG A 32 -14.67 2.90 7.13
C ARG A 32 -14.16 4.16 6.47
N PHE A 33 -15.04 5.12 6.20
CA PHE A 33 -14.68 6.42 5.66
C PHE A 33 -15.50 7.55 6.29
N GLY A 34 -14.99 8.76 6.19
CA GLY A 34 -15.65 10.01 6.55
C GLY A 34 -15.21 11.14 5.62
N ASP A 35 -15.50 12.38 6.00
CA ASP A 35 -15.22 13.55 5.15
C ASP A 35 -13.72 13.82 4.97
N ASP A 36 -12.89 13.42 5.94
CA ASP A 36 -11.46 13.69 5.99
C ASP A 36 -10.61 12.45 6.30
N TYR A 37 -11.19 11.24 6.28
CA TYR A 37 -10.44 10.01 6.55
C TYR A 37 -10.99 8.79 5.80
N THR A 38 -10.11 7.84 5.50
CA THR A 38 -10.47 6.50 5.01
C THR A 38 -9.59 5.46 5.69
N ASN A 39 -10.21 4.39 6.16
CA ASN A 39 -9.54 3.22 6.70
C ASN A 39 -9.79 2.03 5.77
N PHE A 40 -8.73 1.26 5.56
CA PHE A 40 -8.70 0.07 4.76
C PHE A 40 -8.49 -1.15 5.66
N SER A 41 -8.87 -2.32 5.17
CA SER A 41 -8.62 -3.59 5.85
C SER A 41 -8.39 -4.72 4.85
N ASP A 42 -7.42 -5.57 5.13
CA ASP A 42 -7.19 -6.86 4.45
C ASP A 42 -7.99 -8.03 5.07
N GLY A 43 -8.75 -7.77 6.15
CA GLY A 43 -9.52 -8.77 6.90
C GLY A 43 -8.72 -9.64 7.88
N ILE A 44 -7.41 -9.39 8.04
CA ILE A 44 -6.52 -10.11 8.97
C ILE A 44 -6.41 -9.37 10.31
N SER A 45 -6.33 -8.03 10.29
CA SER A 45 -6.24 -7.24 11.52
C SER A 45 -7.51 -7.35 12.39
N ALA A 46 -7.32 -7.39 13.71
CA ALA A 46 -8.40 -7.37 14.69
C ALA A 46 -8.78 -5.95 15.14
N ASP A 47 -8.16 -4.91 14.56
CA ASP A 47 -8.51 -3.52 14.87
C ASP A 47 -9.93 -3.20 14.36
N PRO A 48 -10.80 -2.59 15.19
CA PRO A 48 -12.18 -2.30 14.78
C PRO A 48 -12.30 -1.27 13.66
N PHE A 49 -11.23 -0.53 13.36
CA PHE A 49 -11.19 0.53 12.37
C PHE A 49 -10.34 0.20 11.14
N GLY A 50 -9.57 -0.89 11.12
CA GLY A 50 -8.76 -1.32 9.97
C GLY A 50 -7.26 -1.32 10.27
N ASP A 51 -6.44 -1.68 9.29
CA ASP A 51 -4.97 -1.83 9.40
C ASP A 51 -4.20 -0.65 8.81
N PHE A 52 -4.75 0.00 7.78
CA PHE A 52 -4.15 1.16 7.15
C PHE A 52 -5.17 2.29 7.00
N ALA A 53 -4.79 3.50 7.39
CA ALA A 53 -5.65 4.67 7.32
C ALA A 53 -4.95 5.87 6.69
N ILE A 54 -5.72 6.65 5.96
CA ILE A 54 -5.33 7.98 5.49
C ILE A 54 -6.26 9.03 6.11
N TYR A 55 -5.73 10.20 6.45
CA TYR A 55 -6.51 11.34 6.90
C TYR A 55 -6.02 12.64 6.28
N GLN A 56 -6.89 13.61 6.03
CA GLN A 56 -6.49 14.89 5.45
C GLN A 56 -5.66 15.70 6.47
N GLY A 57 -4.41 16.01 6.14
CA GLY A 57 -3.52 16.67 7.09
C GLY A 57 -2.09 16.84 6.59
N GLU A 58 -1.17 16.97 7.54
CA GLU A 58 0.26 17.10 7.26
C GLU A 58 0.86 15.79 6.76
N VAL A 59 1.64 15.88 5.68
CA VAL A 59 2.37 14.76 5.10
C VAL A 59 3.74 14.66 5.75
N TYR A 60 4.05 13.49 6.31
CA TYR A 60 5.34 13.17 6.90
C TYR A 60 6.04 12.10 6.08
N PRO A 61 7.21 12.37 5.45
CA PRO A 61 7.89 11.39 4.61
C PRO A 61 8.19 10.09 5.34
N MET A 62 7.68 8.98 4.82
CA MET A 62 7.99 7.63 5.28
C MET A 62 7.90 6.63 4.13
N HIS A 63 8.34 5.41 4.42
CA HIS A 63 8.20 4.26 3.53
C HIS A 63 7.24 3.24 4.15
N ILE A 64 6.33 2.72 3.34
CA ILE A 64 5.28 1.77 3.78
C ILE A 64 5.32 0.59 2.81
N ALA A 65 5.52 -0.61 3.34
CA ALA A 65 5.50 -1.84 2.57
C ALA A 65 4.26 -2.67 2.96
N PHE A 66 3.48 -3.05 1.95
CA PHE A 66 2.32 -3.91 2.07
C PHE A 66 2.70 -5.33 1.65
N GLU A 67 2.27 -6.31 2.44
CA GLU A 67 2.54 -7.71 2.15
C GLU A 67 1.59 -8.22 1.04
N ALA A 68 2.17 -8.83 0.02
CA ALA A 68 1.48 -9.48 -1.08
C ALA A 68 1.61 -11.00 -0.98
N LYS A 69 0.54 -11.72 -1.30
CA LYS A 69 0.49 -13.19 -1.20
C LYS A 69 1.30 -13.90 -2.28
N ASN A 70 1.58 -13.21 -3.39
CA ASN A 70 2.29 -13.75 -4.55
C ASN A 70 2.77 -12.61 -5.48
N ASN A 71 3.65 -12.93 -6.42
CA ASN A 71 4.17 -11.96 -7.41
C ASN A 71 3.07 -11.29 -8.24
N LYS A 72 1.99 -12.01 -8.56
CA LYS A 72 0.89 -11.45 -9.35
C LYS A 72 0.22 -10.27 -8.64
N GLN A 73 0.03 -10.34 -7.32
CA GLN A 73 -0.49 -9.21 -6.55
C GLN A 73 0.46 -8.01 -6.56
N VAL A 74 1.78 -8.24 -6.55
CA VAL A 74 2.78 -7.17 -6.69
C VAL A 74 2.67 -6.51 -8.08
N ASP A 75 2.56 -7.30 -9.14
CA ASP A 75 2.40 -6.79 -10.50
C ASP A 75 1.10 -5.98 -10.66
N GLU A 76 -0.02 -6.50 -10.14
CA GLU A 76 -1.34 -5.84 -10.19
C GLU A 76 -1.39 -4.57 -9.32
N PHE A 77 -0.71 -4.55 -8.18
CA PHE A 77 -0.56 -3.34 -7.37
C PHE A 77 0.20 -2.26 -8.15
N TYR A 78 1.31 -2.62 -8.78
CA TYR A 78 2.13 -1.70 -9.56
C TYR A 78 1.35 -1.08 -10.72
N GLU A 79 0.70 -1.92 -11.53
CA GLU A 79 -0.09 -1.45 -12.68
C GLU A 79 -1.27 -0.57 -12.24
N SER A 80 -2.00 -0.97 -11.18
CA SER A 80 -3.11 -0.18 -10.65
C SER A 80 -2.65 1.18 -10.15
N ALA A 81 -1.53 1.24 -9.42
CA ALA A 81 -1.01 2.48 -8.88
C ALA A 81 -0.61 3.47 -9.98
N LEU A 82 0.07 3.00 -11.03
CA LEU A 82 0.42 3.84 -12.18
C LEU A 82 -0.81 4.39 -12.91
N ASN A 83 -1.84 3.55 -13.09
CA ASN A 83 -3.09 3.96 -13.74
C ASN A 83 -3.88 4.99 -12.92
N ASN A 84 -3.65 5.06 -11.61
CA ASN A 84 -4.35 5.95 -10.67
C ASN A 84 -3.51 7.16 -10.21
N GLY A 85 -2.42 7.47 -10.92
CA GLY A 85 -1.63 8.69 -10.70
C GLY A 85 -0.41 8.52 -9.78
N GLY A 86 -0.05 7.28 -9.44
CA GLY A 86 1.24 6.97 -8.85
C GLY A 86 2.36 7.09 -9.87
N PHE A 87 3.59 7.30 -9.37
CA PHE A 87 4.79 7.38 -10.19
C PHE A 87 5.67 6.15 -9.97
N ASP A 88 6.26 5.63 -11.04
CA ASP A 88 7.24 4.55 -10.96
C ASP A 88 8.45 4.96 -10.11
N ASN A 89 8.86 4.06 -9.22
CA ASN A 89 10.08 4.18 -8.41
C ASN A 89 10.84 2.84 -8.30
N GLY A 90 10.49 1.87 -9.15
CA GLY A 90 11.01 0.51 -9.13
C GLY A 90 9.96 -0.48 -9.64
N ALA A 91 10.05 -0.83 -10.92
CA ALA A 91 9.20 -1.84 -11.55
C ALA A 91 9.27 -3.20 -10.83
N PRO A 92 8.21 -4.04 -10.92
CA PRO A 92 8.18 -5.34 -10.29
C PRO A 92 9.38 -6.21 -10.62
N GLY A 93 9.94 -6.88 -9.62
CA GLY A 93 11.04 -7.82 -9.84
C GLY A 93 11.71 -8.32 -8.57
N TYR A 94 12.57 -9.33 -8.75
CA TYR A 94 13.37 -9.85 -7.64
C TYR A 94 14.46 -8.88 -7.21
N ARG A 95 14.65 -8.74 -5.89
CA ARG A 95 15.74 -8.00 -5.24
C ARG A 95 16.70 -8.95 -4.56
N SER A 96 17.55 -9.60 -5.37
CA SER A 96 18.53 -10.57 -4.88
C SER A 96 19.54 -9.99 -3.89
N ASN A 97 19.69 -8.66 -3.84
CA ASN A 97 20.49 -7.94 -2.84
C ASN A 97 19.83 -7.86 -1.45
N TYR A 98 18.52 -8.14 -1.32
CA TYR A 98 17.84 -8.29 -0.03
C TYR A 98 17.84 -9.75 0.38
N HIS A 99 17.17 -10.60 -0.41
CA HIS A 99 17.31 -12.05 -0.40
C HIS A 99 16.72 -12.66 -1.68
N GLU A 100 17.04 -13.92 -1.98
CA GLU A 100 16.71 -14.58 -3.26
C GLU A 100 15.21 -14.57 -3.62
N ASN A 101 14.34 -14.67 -2.62
CA ASN A 101 12.88 -14.75 -2.82
C ASN A 101 12.13 -13.42 -2.62
N TYR A 102 12.84 -12.28 -2.55
CA TYR A 102 12.24 -10.96 -2.32
C TYR A 102 11.74 -10.41 -3.66
N TYR A 103 10.43 -10.50 -3.92
CA TYR A 103 9.82 -9.92 -5.11
C TYR A 103 9.02 -8.68 -4.71
N ASP A 104 9.36 -7.52 -5.23
CA ASP A 104 8.72 -6.26 -4.87
C ASP A 104 8.46 -5.35 -6.06
N CYS A 105 7.73 -4.26 -5.80
CA CYS A 105 7.71 -3.07 -6.63
C CYS A 105 7.63 -1.82 -5.74
N PHE A 106 7.98 -0.65 -6.30
CA PHE A 106 7.91 0.64 -5.59
C PHE A 106 7.17 1.69 -6.39
N ILE A 107 6.31 2.43 -5.70
CA ILE A 107 5.54 3.55 -6.25
C ILE A 107 5.75 4.78 -5.37
N ILE A 108 5.79 5.97 -5.98
CA ILE A 108 5.54 7.23 -5.28
C ILE A 108 4.05 7.56 -5.41
N ASP A 109 3.38 7.69 -4.27
CA ASP A 109 1.96 8.06 -4.23
C ASP A 109 1.73 9.55 -4.54
N PRO A 110 0.46 10.02 -4.64
CA PRO A 110 0.15 11.42 -4.92
C PRO A 110 0.71 12.43 -3.91
N ASP A 111 1.01 11.99 -2.68
CA ASP A 111 1.52 12.82 -1.60
C ASP A 111 3.04 12.75 -1.41
N GLY A 112 3.73 11.85 -2.13
CA GLY A 112 5.17 11.67 -2.08
C GLY A 112 5.64 10.51 -1.19
N TYR A 113 4.72 9.70 -0.66
CA TYR A 113 5.04 8.48 0.07
C TYR A 113 5.66 7.45 -0.88
N ARG A 114 6.76 6.84 -0.45
CA ARG A 114 7.35 5.69 -1.15
C ARG A 114 6.68 4.41 -0.64
N ILE A 115 5.68 3.93 -1.35
CA ILE A 115 4.95 2.71 -1.02
C ILE A 115 5.50 1.50 -1.79
N GLU A 116 5.35 0.31 -1.22
CA GLU A 116 5.82 -0.95 -1.75
C GLU A 116 4.76 -2.04 -1.62
N ALA A 117 4.68 -2.92 -2.61
CA ALA A 117 4.08 -4.23 -2.45
C ALA A 117 5.19 -5.27 -2.53
N VAL A 118 5.27 -6.16 -1.54
CA VAL A 118 6.36 -7.15 -1.40
C VAL A 118 5.82 -8.55 -1.14
N CYS A 119 6.41 -9.54 -1.80
CA CYS A 119 6.17 -10.95 -1.56
C CYS A 119 7.48 -11.69 -1.26
N HIS A 120 7.50 -12.46 -0.16
CA HIS A 120 8.63 -13.28 0.28
C HIS A 120 8.43 -14.75 -0.09
N ASN A 121 8.53 -15.09 -1.37
CA ASN A 121 8.16 -16.42 -1.90
C ASN A 121 8.80 -17.59 -1.14
N GLY A 122 8.03 -18.25 -0.26
CA GLY A 122 8.47 -19.43 0.48
C GLY A 122 9.60 -19.19 1.48
N GLN A 123 9.89 -17.95 1.88
CA GLN A 123 10.76 -17.70 3.03
C GLN A 123 9.98 -17.91 4.33
N ALA A 124 10.63 -18.57 5.29
CA ALA A 124 10.12 -18.63 6.65
C ALA A 124 10.33 -17.27 7.35
N HIS A 125 9.33 -16.87 8.14
CA HIS A 125 9.42 -15.73 9.06
C HIS A 125 10.16 -16.09 10.36
#